data_AF-A0A0Q6V4A6-F1
#
_entry.id   AF-A0A0Q6V4A6-F1
#
_cell.length_a   1.000
_cell.length_b   1.000
_cell.length_c   1.000
_cell.angle_alpha   90.00
_cell.angle_beta   90.00
_cell.angle_gamma   90.00
#
_symmetry.space_group_name_H-M   'P 1'
#
loop_
_entity.id
_entity.type
_entity.pdbx_description
1 polymer ?
#
loop_
_entity_poly.entity_id
_entity_poly.type
_entity_poly.pdbx_seq_one_letter_code
_entity_poly.pdbx_strand_id
1 'polypeptide(L)'
;MALSAEKRKLAELLALVRPRQSMAARMAALSLADRLAFERWATARKEWHSKFDAPGDAYTALLDGNEGPALNWRISQKVFAPAPEMPITESIESIRQKYAEYAETKT
;
A
#
# COMPACT_ATOMS: atom_id res chain seq x y z
N MET A 1 -36.89 14.11 -0.40
CA MET A 1 -35.72 14.55 -1.20
C MET A 1 -34.46 14.85 -0.37
N ALA A 2 -34.48 14.84 0.97
CA ALA A 2 -33.30 15.12 1.82
C ALA A 2 -32.24 14.00 1.88
N LEU A 3 -32.69 12.74 1.77
CA LEU A 3 -31.84 11.55 1.93
C LEU A 3 -30.68 11.46 0.90
N SER A 4 -30.78 12.12 -0.26
CA SER A 4 -29.74 12.08 -1.30
C SER A 4 -28.65 13.14 -1.07
N ALA A 5 -28.99 14.28 -0.50
CA ALA A 5 -28.05 15.35 -0.20
C ALA A 5 -27.13 14.97 0.97
N GLU A 6 -27.69 14.34 2.01
CA GLU A 6 -26.93 13.82 3.15
C GLU A 6 -25.98 12.69 2.74
N LYS A 7 -26.42 11.79 1.84
CA LYS A 7 -25.57 10.74 1.28
C LYS A 7 -24.41 11.29 0.44
N ARG A 8 -24.61 12.35 -0.35
CA ARG A 8 -23.52 13.02 -1.09
C ARG A 8 -22.52 13.67 -0.15
N LYS A 9 -23.01 14.40 0.85
CA LYS A 9 -22.15 15.07 1.84
C LYS A 9 -21.32 14.07 2.65
N LEU A 10 -21.92 12.93 3.02
CA LEU A 10 -21.21 11.83 3.64
C LEU A 10 -20.15 11.21 2.71
N ALA A 11 -20.47 11.02 1.42
CA ALA A 11 -19.52 10.49 0.45
C ALA A 11 -18.33 11.44 0.23
N GLU A 12 -18.57 12.75 0.18
CA GLU A 12 -17.52 13.77 0.08
C GLU A 12 -16.61 13.80 1.32
N LEU A 13 -17.20 13.75 2.53
CA LEU A 13 -16.43 13.67 3.78
C LEU A 13 -15.64 12.35 3.87
N LEU A 14 -16.22 11.24 3.43
CA LEU A 14 -15.51 9.96 3.36
C LEU A 14 -14.38 10.00 2.33
N ALA A 15 -14.55 10.67 1.20
CA ALA A 15 -13.49 10.84 0.20
C ALA A 15 -12.33 11.71 0.73
N LEU A 16 -12.61 12.68 1.59
CA LEU A 16 -11.61 13.53 2.23
C LEU A 16 -10.82 12.78 3.31
N VAL A 17 -11.50 11.95 4.12
CA VAL A 17 -10.89 11.23 5.26
C VAL A 17 -10.30 9.87 4.84
N ARG A 18 -10.87 9.23 3.82
CA ARG A 18 -10.40 7.96 3.25
C ARG A 18 -10.43 8.07 1.73
N PRO A 19 -9.42 8.71 1.12
CA PRO A 19 -9.27 8.73 -0.32
C PRO A 19 -9.40 7.31 -0.88
N ARG A 20 -10.01 7.18 -2.05
CA ARG A 20 -10.19 5.87 -2.72
C ARG A 20 -8.87 5.10 -2.89
N GLN A 21 -7.77 5.84 -2.90
CA GLN A 21 -6.41 5.34 -3.12
C GLN A 21 -5.69 5.04 -1.80
N SER A 22 -6.27 5.39 -0.65
CA SER A 22 -5.69 5.14 0.66
C SER A 22 -5.52 3.65 0.95
N MET A 23 -4.53 3.30 1.77
CA MET A 23 -4.34 1.94 2.25
C MET A 23 -5.62 1.38 2.91
N ALA A 24 -6.34 2.21 3.65
CA ALA A 24 -7.61 1.82 4.27
C ALA A 24 -8.67 1.41 3.23
N ALA A 25 -8.82 2.17 2.15
CA ALA A 25 -9.73 1.85 1.05
C ALA A 25 -9.32 0.56 0.32
N ARG A 26 -8.01 0.36 0.10
CA ARG A 26 -7.46 -0.85 -0.53
C ARG A 26 -7.66 -2.09 0.33
N MET A 27 -7.45 -1.98 1.63
CA MET A 27 -7.71 -3.06 2.60
C MET A 27 -9.20 -3.44 2.65
N ALA A 28 -10.10 -2.46 2.54
CA ALA A 28 -11.54 -2.70 2.48
C ALA A 28 -11.99 -3.38 1.18
N ALA A 29 -11.23 -3.22 0.09
CA ALA A 29 -11.51 -3.85 -1.20
C ALA A 29 -10.97 -5.29 -1.33
N LEU A 30 -10.22 -5.79 -0.34
CA LEU A 30 -9.72 -7.16 -0.34
C LEU A 30 -10.86 -8.16 -0.11
N SER A 31 -10.75 -9.34 -0.73
CA SER A 31 -11.58 -10.48 -0.34
C SER A 31 -11.25 -10.90 1.09
N LEU A 32 -12.17 -11.60 1.76
CA LEU A 32 -11.93 -12.12 3.11
C LEU A 32 -10.67 -13.00 3.16
N ALA A 33 -10.47 -13.85 2.14
CA ALA A 33 -9.29 -14.71 2.04
C ALA A 33 -7.99 -13.90 1.89
N ASP A 34 -8.00 -12.86 1.04
CA ASP A 34 -6.84 -11.99 0.82
C ASP A 34 -6.50 -11.19 2.08
N ARG A 35 -7.52 -10.71 2.79
CA ARG A 35 -7.38 -9.99 4.05
C ARG A 35 -6.78 -10.88 5.14
N LEU A 36 -7.29 -12.10 5.31
CA LEU A 36 -6.73 -13.05 6.28
C LEU A 36 -5.28 -13.43 5.96
N ALA A 37 -4.94 -13.58 4.67
CA ALA A 37 -3.57 -13.83 4.24
C ALA A 37 -2.65 -12.63 4.54
N PHE A 38 -3.13 -11.41 4.33
CA PHE A 38 -2.40 -10.19 4.71
C PHE A 38 -2.20 -10.09 6.22
N GLU A 39 -3.22 -10.35 7.03
CA GLU A 39 -3.15 -10.28 8.50
C GLU A 39 -2.16 -11.32 9.07
N ARG A 40 -2.16 -12.55 8.52
CA ARG A 40 -1.15 -13.57 8.85
C ARG A 40 0.27 -13.12 8.50
N TRP A 41 0.45 -12.58 7.29
CA TRP A 41 1.74 -12.03 6.88
C TRP A 41 2.18 -10.89 7.81
N ALA A 42 1.30 -9.95 8.12
CA ALA A 42 1.59 -8.81 8.99
C ALA A 42 2.03 -9.25 10.40
N THR A 43 1.41 -10.29 10.93
CA THR A 43 1.78 -10.92 12.21
C THR A 43 3.18 -11.51 12.14
N ALA A 44 3.44 -12.37 11.15
CA ALA A 44 4.75 -12.98 10.95
C ALA A 44 5.85 -11.94 10.69
N ARG A 45 5.51 -10.85 9.98
CA ARG A 45 6.44 -9.75 9.71
C ARG A 45 6.77 -8.96 10.98
N LYS A 46 5.78 -8.74 11.85
CA LYS A 46 5.99 -8.12 13.17
C LYS A 46 6.88 -8.98 14.06
N GLU A 47 6.66 -10.29 14.10
CA GLU A 47 7.50 -11.25 14.84
C GLU A 47 8.93 -11.31 14.29
N TRP A 48 9.10 -11.18 12.98
CA TRP A 48 10.42 -11.07 12.38
C TRP A 48 11.10 -9.75 12.78
N HIS A 49 10.39 -8.62 12.73
CA HIS A 49 10.91 -7.32 13.17
C HIS A 49 11.27 -7.28 14.66
N SER A 50 10.55 -8.02 15.53
CA SER A 50 10.86 -8.07 16.97
C SER A 50 12.16 -8.81 17.30
N LYS A 51 12.86 -9.39 16.31
CA LYS A 51 14.20 -9.97 16.48
C LYS A 51 15.32 -8.93 16.41
N PHE A 52 14.97 -7.68 16.10
CA PHE A 52 15.91 -6.59 15.85
C PHE A 52 15.65 -5.46 16.83
N ASP A 53 16.62 -5.20 17.71
CA ASP A 53 16.49 -4.19 18.77
C ASP A 53 16.93 -2.80 18.31
N ALA A 54 17.89 -2.70 17.39
CA ALA A 54 18.35 -1.41 16.89
C ALA A 54 17.60 -0.95 15.62
N PRO A 55 17.32 0.35 15.49
CA PRO A 55 16.76 0.91 14.26
C PRO A 55 17.81 0.82 13.14
N GLY A 56 17.68 -0.20 12.30
CA GLY A 56 18.58 -0.45 11.17
C GLY A 56 18.92 -1.93 10.99
N ASP A 57 18.90 -2.73 12.06
CA ASP A 57 19.32 -4.13 12.00
C ASP A 57 18.41 -4.96 11.09
N ALA A 58 17.11 -4.66 11.08
CA ALA A 58 16.17 -5.29 10.15
C ALA A 58 16.50 -4.95 8.68
N TYR A 59 17.01 -3.74 8.40
CA TYR A 59 17.42 -3.35 7.06
C TYR A 59 18.73 -4.03 6.67
N THR A 60 19.70 -4.09 7.59
CA THR A 60 20.97 -4.83 7.39
C THR A 60 20.70 -6.31 7.13
N ALA A 61 19.85 -6.95 7.93
CA ALA A 61 19.47 -8.35 7.72
C ALA A 61 18.82 -8.59 6.35
N LEU A 62 18.04 -7.64 5.85
CA LEU A 62 17.47 -7.71 4.50
C LEU A 62 18.56 -7.64 3.42
N LEU A 63 19.56 -6.76 3.58
CA LEU A 63 20.71 -6.69 2.65
C LEU A 63 21.56 -7.97 2.67
N ASP A 64 21.61 -8.65 3.81
CA ASP A 64 22.31 -9.92 4.00
C ASP A 64 21.48 -11.15 3.54
N GLY A 65 20.31 -10.93 2.93
CA GLY A 65 19.44 -11.99 2.39
C GLY A 65 18.50 -12.64 3.42
N ASN A 66 18.47 -12.17 4.66
CA ASN A 66 17.45 -12.53 5.63
C ASN A 66 16.24 -11.59 5.47
N GLU A 67 15.45 -11.80 4.42
CA GLU A 67 14.39 -10.86 4.02
C GLU A 67 13.11 -10.97 4.86
N GLY A 68 12.99 -11.97 5.74
CA GLY A 68 11.76 -12.27 6.48
C GLY A 68 10.62 -12.84 5.61
N PRO A 69 9.39 -12.96 6.13
CA PRO A 69 8.28 -13.51 5.36
C PRO A 69 7.86 -12.56 4.23
N ALA A 70 7.79 -13.10 3.01
CA ALA A 70 7.32 -12.37 1.84
C ALA A 70 5.79 -12.36 1.77
N LEU A 71 5.21 -11.21 1.41
CA LEU A 71 3.79 -11.12 1.10
C LEU A 71 3.55 -11.68 -0.30
N ASN A 72 2.46 -12.42 -0.49
CA ASN A 72 2.05 -12.87 -1.81
C ASN A 72 1.96 -11.67 -2.78
N TRP A 73 2.62 -11.78 -3.94
CA TRP A 73 2.70 -10.71 -4.93
C TRP A 73 1.34 -10.11 -5.30
N ARG A 74 0.32 -10.95 -5.54
CA ARG A 74 -1.04 -10.50 -5.89
C ARG A 74 -1.68 -9.68 -4.77
N ILE A 75 -1.42 -10.02 -3.51
CA ILE A 75 -1.94 -9.26 -2.36
C ILE A 75 -1.14 -7.96 -2.21
N SER A 76 0.18 -8.02 -2.36
CA SER A 76 1.06 -6.84 -2.33
C SER A 76 0.63 -5.77 -3.34
N GLN A 77 0.35 -6.18 -4.59
CA GLN A 77 -0.14 -5.29 -5.65
C GLN A 77 -1.46 -4.60 -5.29
N LYS A 78 -2.38 -5.32 -4.62
CA LYS A 78 -3.66 -4.75 -4.19
C LYS A 78 -3.52 -3.76 -3.05
N VAL A 79 -2.59 -3.99 -2.11
CA VAL A 79 -2.45 -3.19 -0.89
C VAL A 79 -1.56 -1.97 -1.11
N PHE A 80 -0.39 -2.15 -1.72
CA PHE A 80 0.64 -1.11 -1.76
C PHE A 80 0.63 -0.24 -3.04
N ALA A 81 -0.24 -0.57 -4.00
CA ALA A 81 -0.24 -0.09 -5.39
C ALA A 81 1.05 -0.46 -6.13
N PRO A 82 0.93 -0.94 -7.38
CA PRO A 82 2.09 -1.12 -8.23
C PRO A 82 2.87 0.19 -8.29
N ALA A 83 4.20 0.11 -8.19
CA ALA A 83 5.02 1.20 -8.69
C ALA A 83 4.71 1.40 -10.19
N PRO A 84 4.72 2.63 -10.71
CA PRO A 84 4.55 2.85 -12.13
C PRO A 84 5.63 2.09 -12.90
N GLU A 85 5.24 1.35 -13.93
CA GLU A 85 6.20 0.69 -14.82
C GLU A 85 6.97 1.76 -15.60
N MET A 86 8.30 1.64 -15.56
CA MET A 86 9.24 2.53 -16.23
C MET A 86 10.14 1.72 -17.19
N PRO A 87 9.72 1.57 -18.45
CA PRO A 87 10.59 1.09 -19.50
C PRO A 87 11.86 1.95 -19.58
N ILE A 88 13.01 1.31 -19.78
CA ILE A 88 14.32 1.99 -19.91
C ILE A 88 14.34 2.96 -21.10
N THR A 89 13.42 2.80 -22.05
CA THR A 89 13.27 3.63 -23.25
C THR A 89 12.51 4.95 -23.01
N GLU A 90 11.95 5.17 -21.82
CA GLU A 90 11.19 6.40 -21.53
C GLU A 90 12.10 7.60 -21.25
N SER A 91 11.61 8.79 -21.62
CA SER A 91 12.32 10.04 -21.31
C SER A 91 12.28 10.32 -19.81
N ILE A 92 13.33 10.97 -19.30
CA ILE A 92 13.42 11.39 -17.89
C ILE A 92 12.21 12.27 -17.50
N GLU A 93 11.69 13.06 -18.44
CA GLU A 93 10.52 13.90 -18.21
C GLU A 93 9.22 13.08 -18.04
N SER A 94 9.03 12.04 -18.85
CA SER A 94 7.90 11.11 -18.70
C SER A 94 7.97 10.33 -17.39
N ILE A 95 9.17 9.90 -16.99
CA ILE A 95 9.43 9.24 -15.72
C ILE A 95 9.08 10.17 -14.54
N ARG A 96 9.50 11.45 -14.59
CA ARG A 96 9.18 12.45 -13.55
C ARG A 96 7.68 12.67 -13.43
N GLN A 97 6.97 12.78 -14.56
CA GLN A 97 5.53 12.98 -14.56
C GLN A 97 4.78 11.78 -13.95
N LYS A 98 5.12 10.55 -14.36
CA LYS A 98 4.54 9.34 -13.76
C LYS A 98 4.78 9.24 -12.27
N TYR A 99 5.98 9.64 -11.80
CA TYR A 99 6.28 9.68 -10.37
C TYR A 99 5.51 10.77 -9.63
N ALA A 100 5.30 11.95 -10.23
CA ALA A 100 4.48 13.00 -9.64
C ALA A 100 3.03 12.51 -9.48
N GLU A 101 2.45 11.92 -10.53
CA GLU A 101 1.11 11.32 -10.51
C GLU A 101 1.03 10.17 -9.47
N TYR A 102 2.06 9.33 -9.37
CA TYR A 102 2.14 8.27 -8.36
C TYR A 102 2.31 8.80 -6.93
N ALA A 103 2.99 9.93 -6.73
CA ALA A 103 3.15 10.56 -5.43
C ALA A 103 1.85 11.22 -4.97
N GLU A 104 1.15 11.90 -5.88
CA GLU A 104 -0.16 12.51 -5.61
C GLU A 104 -1.23 11.46 -5.26
N THR A 105 -1.12 10.23 -5.78
CA THR A 105 -2.00 9.12 -5.42
C THR A 105 -1.67 8.44 -4.08
N LYS A 106 -0.57 8.83 -3.40
CA LYS A 106 -0.17 8.33 -2.07
C LYS A 106 -0.48 9.29 -0.91
N THR A 107 -0.61 10.58 -1.19
CA THR A 107 -1.07 11.61 -0.22
C THR A 107 -2.58 11.55 0.01
#